data_AF-A0A1Q7XSE8-F1
#
_entry.id   AF-A0A1Q7XSE8-F1
#
_cell.length_a   1.000
_cell.length_b   1.000
_cell.length_c   1.000
_cell.angle_alpha   90.00
_cell.angle_beta   90.00
_cell.angle_gamma   90.00
#
_symmetry.space_group_name_H-M   'P 1'
#
loop_
_entity.id
_entity.type
_entity.pdbx_description
1 polymer ?
#
loop_
_entity_poly.entity_id
_entity_poly.type
_entity_poly.pdbx_seq_one_letter_code
_entity_poly.pdbx_strand_id
1 'polypeptide(L)'
;MARACNRLEVPNSWIGLESLTGPRESLFFDPFDSFEQLEQSFDGWKQIYAAHPDLARMQEEIDALLISERTIVAVRRDDLGYHADSIDLSETRFMRVAEVRLAPGRENEFVETFKILGEAFEKIKADSPWVVYQVNLGMQSPGFLIFMPMYALKQNDDLLSWKENLQEAEGEEAMQRLQQILRESSANTESNLYAVDREISHVSKEFAAGDPNFWTPTPVPSAKPAATKGSAIPAADQDTTHAIARKTRERTRNR
;
A
#
# COMPACT_ATOMS: atom_id res chain seq x y z
N MET A 1 0.97 -0.96 -19.15
CA MET A 1 -0.50 -0.77 -19.19
C MET A 1 -0.94 0.64 -18.80
N ALA A 2 -0.79 1.07 -17.54
CA ALA A 2 -1.32 2.34 -17.03
C ALA A 2 -0.95 3.61 -17.84
N ARG A 3 0.33 3.77 -18.21
CA ARG A 3 0.77 4.91 -19.05
C ARG A 3 0.05 4.99 -20.42
N ALA A 4 -0.36 3.86 -20.99
CA ALA A 4 -1.14 3.84 -22.21
C ALA A 4 -2.59 4.28 -21.94
N CYS A 5 -3.17 3.81 -20.84
CA CYS A 5 -4.52 4.15 -20.39
C CYS A 5 -4.65 5.65 -20.04
N ASN A 6 -3.60 6.29 -19.52
CA ASN A 6 -3.58 7.75 -19.26
C ASN A 6 -3.78 8.62 -20.51
N ARG A 7 -3.71 8.04 -21.72
CA ARG A 7 -3.93 8.73 -23.01
C ARG A 7 -5.25 8.35 -23.67
N LEU A 8 -6.06 7.51 -23.02
CA LEU A 8 -7.32 6.98 -23.51
C LEU A 8 -8.43 7.29 -22.50
N GLU A 9 -9.67 7.27 -22.97
CA GLU A 9 -10.84 7.23 -22.08
C GLU A 9 -11.13 5.76 -21.80
N VAL A 10 -10.58 5.23 -20.69
CA VAL A 10 -10.83 3.85 -20.25
C VAL A 10 -11.97 3.79 -19.22
N PRO A 11 -12.60 2.62 -19.01
CA PRO A 11 -13.88 2.53 -18.28
C PRO A 11 -13.81 2.84 -16.78
N ASN A 12 -12.66 2.67 -16.15
CA ASN A 12 -12.48 2.91 -14.73
C ASN A 12 -11.05 3.39 -14.40
N SER A 13 -10.92 4.02 -13.24
CA SER A 13 -9.63 4.36 -12.62
C SER A 13 -9.25 3.33 -11.55
N TRP A 14 -7.96 3.25 -11.25
CA TRP A 14 -7.41 2.40 -10.22
C TRP A 14 -6.12 2.95 -9.61
N ILE A 15 -5.87 2.57 -8.37
CA ILE A 15 -4.60 2.81 -7.68
C ILE A 15 -3.84 1.49 -7.61
N GLY A 16 -2.59 1.50 -8.07
CA GLY A 16 -1.67 0.38 -7.92
C GLY A 16 -0.76 0.56 -6.71
N LEU A 17 -0.58 -0.51 -5.95
CA LEU A 17 0.30 -0.57 -4.79
C LEU A 17 1.37 -1.64 -4.98
N GLU A 18 2.59 -1.35 -4.54
CA GLU A 18 3.71 -2.28 -4.54
C GLU A 18 4.09 -2.68 -3.12
N SER A 19 4.24 -3.99 -2.89
CA SER A 19 4.64 -4.52 -1.58
C SER A 19 5.98 -3.95 -1.08
N LEU A 20 5.99 -3.49 0.18
CA LEU A 20 7.21 -3.20 0.94
C LEU A 20 7.52 -4.29 1.95
N THR A 21 6.49 -5.00 2.43
CA THR A 21 6.60 -6.16 3.31
C THR A 21 5.67 -7.28 2.83
N GLY A 22 5.89 -8.50 3.33
CA GLY A 22 5.08 -9.66 2.94
C GLY A 22 5.48 -10.25 1.60
N PRO A 23 4.55 -10.93 0.91
CA PRO A 23 4.77 -11.43 -0.45
C PRO A 23 5.14 -10.30 -1.41
N ARG A 24 5.98 -10.61 -2.41
CA ARG A 24 6.30 -9.67 -3.49
C ARG A 24 5.17 -9.66 -4.50
N GLU A 25 4.26 -8.72 -4.34
CA GLU A 25 3.05 -8.59 -5.15
C GLU A 25 2.69 -7.13 -5.39
N SER A 26 1.88 -6.92 -6.43
CA SER A 26 1.22 -5.65 -6.73
C SER A 26 -0.27 -5.81 -6.45
N LEU A 27 -0.87 -4.84 -5.76
CA LEU A 27 -2.31 -4.78 -5.52
C LEU A 27 -2.92 -3.67 -6.37
N PHE A 28 -4.10 -3.93 -6.95
CA PHE A 28 -4.85 -2.95 -7.73
C PHE A 28 -6.20 -2.71 -7.06
N PHE A 29 -6.54 -1.43 -6.87
CA PHE A 29 -7.78 -1.00 -6.23
C PHE A 29 -8.65 -0.27 -7.25
N ASP A 30 -9.70 -0.95 -7.70
CA ASP A 30 -10.69 -0.46 -8.65
C ASP A 30 -12.01 -0.16 -7.91
N PRO A 31 -12.28 1.11 -7.54
CA PRO A 31 -13.54 1.45 -6.87
C PRO A 31 -14.71 1.46 -7.85
N PHE A 32 -15.81 0.83 -7.44
CA PHE A 32 -17.10 0.85 -8.14
C PHE A 32 -18.23 1.11 -7.13
N ASP A 33 -19.25 1.86 -7.57
CA ASP A 33 -20.44 2.16 -6.76
C ASP A 33 -21.42 0.98 -6.74
N SER A 34 -21.38 0.11 -7.76
CA SER A 34 -22.29 -1.02 -7.91
C SER A 34 -21.74 -2.15 -8.79
N PHE A 35 -22.37 -3.33 -8.70
CA PHE A 35 -22.11 -4.44 -9.63
C PHE A 35 -22.50 -4.13 -11.08
N GLU A 36 -23.47 -3.24 -11.30
CA GLU A 36 -23.84 -2.78 -12.65
C GLU A 36 -22.69 -1.97 -13.27
N GLN A 37 -22.08 -1.07 -12.49
CA GLN A 37 -20.93 -0.31 -12.97
C GLN A 37 -19.71 -1.22 -13.22
N LEU A 38 -19.53 -2.26 -12.39
CA LEU A 38 -18.51 -3.29 -12.62
C LEU A 38 -18.75 -4.02 -13.96
N GLU A 39 -19.98 -4.45 -14.25
CA GLU A 39 -20.36 -5.06 -15.53
C GLU A 39 -20.09 -4.12 -16.72
N GLN A 40 -20.50 -2.86 -16.61
CA GLN A 40 -20.24 -1.84 -17.62
C GLN A 40 -18.74 -1.63 -17.87
N SER A 41 -17.91 -1.70 -16.82
CA SER A 41 -16.45 -1.63 -16.98
C SER A 41 -15.91 -2.81 -17.77
N PHE A 42 -16.35 -4.04 -17.48
CA PHE A 42 -15.96 -5.22 -18.25
C PHE A 42 -16.31 -5.08 -19.74
N ASP A 43 -17.50 -4.60 -20.06
CA ASP A 43 -17.91 -4.38 -21.45
C ASP A 43 -17.14 -3.24 -22.12
N GLY A 44 -16.85 -2.17 -21.38
CA GLY A 44 -16.00 -1.07 -21.85
C GLY A 44 -14.59 -1.56 -22.19
N TRP A 45 -13.99 -2.41 -21.35
CA TRP A 45 -12.65 -2.96 -21.61
C TRP A 45 -12.60 -3.84 -22.85
N LYS A 46 -13.65 -4.65 -23.11
CA LYS A 46 -13.75 -5.42 -24.36
C LYS A 46 -13.70 -4.51 -25.60
N GLN A 47 -14.39 -3.36 -25.54
CA GLN A 47 -14.38 -2.38 -26.63
C GLN A 47 -13.01 -1.71 -26.79
N ILE A 48 -12.36 -1.34 -25.69
CA ILE A 48 -11.01 -0.76 -25.70
C ILE A 48 -10.00 -1.73 -26.32
N TYR A 49 -10.01 -3.00 -25.92
CA TYR A 49 -9.10 -4.00 -26.49
C TYR A 49 -9.36 -4.26 -27.99
N ALA A 50 -10.63 -4.25 -28.41
CA ALA A 50 -10.97 -4.36 -29.83
C ALA A 50 -10.49 -3.13 -30.64
N ALA A 51 -10.55 -1.93 -30.07
CA ALA A 51 -10.11 -0.69 -30.72
C ALA A 51 -8.58 -0.49 -30.68
N HIS A 52 -7.90 -1.07 -29.70
CA HIS A 52 -6.46 -0.89 -29.46
C HIS A 52 -5.73 -2.24 -29.35
N PRO A 53 -5.44 -2.92 -30.48
CA PRO A 53 -4.79 -4.24 -30.48
C PRO A 53 -3.43 -4.29 -29.78
N ASP A 54 -2.67 -3.19 -29.82
CA ASP A 54 -1.40 -3.10 -29.08
C ASP A 54 -1.61 -3.18 -27.56
N LEU A 55 -2.72 -2.64 -27.05
CA LEU A 55 -3.07 -2.71 -25.64
C LEU A 55 -3.51 -4.12 -25.25
N ALA A 56 -4.30 -4.77 -26.12
CA ALA A 56 -4.69 -6.18 -25.93
C ALA A 56 -3.46 -7.09 -25.87
N ARG A 57 -2.50 -6.92 -26.79
CA ARG A 57 -1.24 -7.67 -26.77
C ARG A 57 -0.42 -7.41 -25.50
N MET A 58 -0.35 -6.16 -25.02
CA MET A 58 0.32 -5.86 -23.75
C MET A 58 -0.34 -6.57 -22.56
N GLN A 59 -1.68 -6.67 -22.54
CA GLN A 59 -2.40 -7.40 -21.50
C GLN A 59 -2.09 -8.89 -21.57
N GLU A 60 -2.13 -9.50 -22.76
CA GLU A 60 -1.77 -10.92 -22.94
C GLU A 60 -0.32 -11.22 -22.50
N GLU A 61 0.61 -10.31 -22.79
CA GLU A 61 2.01 -10.40 -22.32
C GLU A 61 2.12 -10.32 -20.80
N ILE A 62 1.31 -9.48 -20.14
CA ILE A 62 1.24 -9.41 -18.67
C ILE A 62 0.69 -10.73 -18.12
N ASP A 63 -0.45 -11.20 -18.64
CA ASP A 63 -1.11 -12.43 -18.18
C ASP A 63 -0.19 -13.65 -18.30
N ALA A 64 0.61 -13.72 -19.37
CA ALA A 64 1.58 -14.79 -19.58
C ALA A 64 2.75 -14.78 -18.57
N LEU A 65 3.02 -13.65 -17.90
CA LEU A 65 4.07 -13.50 -16.91
C LEU A 65 3.56 -13.66 -15.46
N LEU A 66 2.24 -13.67 -15.24
CA LEU A 66 1.67 -13.81 -13.91
C LEU A 66 1.90 -15.22 -13.37
N ILE A 67 2.47 -15.29 -12.16
CA ILE A 67 2.62 -16.55 -11.41
C ILE A 67 1.30 -16.93 -10.74
N SER A 68 0.56 -15.92 -10.26
CA SER A 68 -0.73 -16.07 -9.63
C SER A 68 -1.49 -14.76 -9.72
N GLU A 69 -2.81 -14.86 -9.84
CA GLU A 69 -3.72 -13.72 -9.82
C GLU A 69 -4.90 -14.03 -8.88
N ARG A 70 -5.39 -13.00 -8.21
CA ARG A 70 -6.60 -13.08 -7.39
C ARG A 70 -7.40 -11.80 -7.51
N THR A 71 -8.65 -11.93 -7.93
CA THR A 71 -9.64 -10.85 -7.89
C THR A 71 -10.54 -11.01 -6.67
N ILE A 72 -10.71 -9.96 -5.87
CA ILE A 72 -11.58 -9.93 -4.70
C ILE A 72 -12.63 -8.85 -4.91
N VAL A 73 -13.90 -9.17 -4.67
CA VAL A 73 -14.96 -8.15 -4.58
C VAL A 73 -15.33 -7.98 -3.12
N ALA A 74 -15.18 -6.77 -2.61
CA ALA A 74 -15.46 -6.42 -1.23
C ALA A 74 -16.30 -5.14 -1.17
N VAL A 75 -17.19 -5.04 -0.18
CA VAL A 75 -18.11 -3.92 0.02
C VAL A 75 -17.66 -3.11 1.23
N ARG A 76 -17.59 -1.78 1.07
CA ARG A 76 -17.21 -0.86 2.14
C ARG A 76 -18.19 -0.93 3.32
N ARG A 77 -17.66 -0.92 4.54
CA ARG A 77 -18.39 -0.93 5.81
C ARG A 77 -18.12 0.36 6.57
N ASP A 78 -18.91 1.39 6.27
CA ASP A 78 -18.76 2.72 6.88
C ASP A 78 -18.93 2.71 8.40
N ASP A 79 -19.70 1.76 8.94
CA ASP A 79 -19.92 1.62 10.38
C ASP A 79 -18.71 1.09 11.17
N LEU A 80 -17.63 0.70 10.47
CA LEU A 80 -16.40 0.14 11.06
C LEU A 80 -15.16 1.00 10.79
N GLY A 81 -15.28 2.06 9.99
CA GLY A 81 -14.19 3.00 9.71
C GLY A 81 -13.92 3.95 10.88
N TYR A 82 -12.71 4.50 10.94
CA TYR A 82 -12.35 5.60 11.85
C TYR A 82 -11.84 6.76 11.01
N HIS A 83 -12.51 7.92 11.14
CA HIS A 83 -12.29 9.10 10.29
C HIS A 83 -12.18 8.78 8.78
N ALA A 84 -12.97 7.83 8.29
CA ALA A 84 -12.88 7.40 6.89
C ALA A 84 -13.18 8.54 5.89
N ASP A 85 -14.00 9.52 6.28
CA ASP A 85 -14.34 10.69 5.45
C ASP A 85 -13.21 11.72 5.38
N SER A 86 -12.20 11.65 6.26
CA SER A 86 -11.02 12.52 6.20
C SER A 86 -9.89 11.93 5.36
N ILE A 87 -10.07 10.71 4.82
CA ILE A 87 -9.07 10.05 4.00
C ILE A 87 -9.01 10.71 2.62
N ASP A 88 -7.88 11.35 2.31
CA ASP A 88 -7.54 11.74 0.94
C ASP A 88 -6.56 10.73 0.32
N LEU A 89 -7.08 9.90 -0.58
CA LEU A 89 -6.27 8.90 -1.28
C LEU A 89 -5.31 9.53 -2.30
N SER A 90 -5.54 10.76 -2.76
CA SER A 90 -4.65 11.43 -3.71
C SER A 90 -3.30 11.82 -3.09
N GLU A 91 -3.29 12.11 -1.79
CA GLU A 91 -2.08 12.43 -1.02
C GLU A 91 -1.42 11.19 -0.41
N THR A 92 -2.08 10.04 -0.47
CA THR A 92 -1.57 8.78 0.11
C THR A 92 -0.31 8.30 -0.62
N ARG A 93 0.76 7.99 0.13
CA ARG A 93 2.04 7.46 -0.39
C ARG A 93 2.31 6.03 0.06
N PHE A 94 1.76 5.64 1.19
CA PHE A 94 1.87 4.30 1.74
C PHE A 94 0.49 3.83 2.18
N MET A 95 0.27 2.53 2.09
CA MET A 95 -0.96 1.90 2.54
C MET A 95 -0.57 0.70 3.39
N ARG A 96 -1.08 0.65 4.60
CA ARG A 96 -1.08 -0.60 5.35
C ARG A 96 -2.39 -1.32 5.07
N VAL A 97 -2.28 -2.54 4.56
CA VAL A 97 -3.41 -3.42 4.29
C VAL A 97 -3.40 -4.50 5.35
N ALA A 98 -4.52 -4.73 6.02
CA ALA A 98 -4.72 -5.90 6.87
C ALA A 98 -5.83 -6.78 6.30
N GLU A 99 -5.48 -8.02 5.99
CA GLU A 99 -6.44 -9.08 5.67
C GLU A 99 -6.81 -9.81 6.95
N VAL A 100 -8.09 -9.82 7.30
CA VAL A 100 -8.61 -10.56 8.46
C VAL A 100 -9.50 -11.68 7.96
N ARG A 101 -9.20 -12.92 8.33
CA ARG A 101 -10.05 -14.09 8.04
C ARG A 101 -10.65 -14.63 9.31
N LEU A 102 -11.98 -14.65 9.40
CA LEU A 102 -12.65 -15.08 10.62
C LEU A 102 -13.11 -16.54 10.50
N ALA A 103 -13.20 -17.22 11.64
CA ALA A 103 -13.97 -18.45 11.72
C ALA A 103 -15.45 -18.13 11.47
N PRO A 104 -16.22 -19.02 10.82
CA PRO A 104 -17.66 -18.80 10.61
C PRO A 104 -18.40 -18.51 11.93
N GLY A 105 -19.26 -17.49 11.93
CA GLY A 105 -20.08 -17.10 13.09
C GLY A 105 -19.46 -16.05 14.02
N ARG A 106 -18.26 -15.55 13.73
CA ARG A 106 -17.55 -14.55 14.54
C ARG A 106 -17.61 -13.11 14.01
N GLU A 107 -18.39 -12.87 12.98
CA GLU A 107 -18.50 -11.57 12.30
C GLU A 107 -19.02 -10.48 13.24
N ASN A 108 -19.99 -10.80 14.09
CA ASN A 108 -20.56 -9.84 15.05
C ASN A 108 -19.55 -9.41 16.11
N GLU A 109 -18.73 -10.35 16.58
CA GLU A 109 -17.67 -10.06 17.55
C GLU A 109 -16.61 -9.15 16.93
N PHE A 110 -16.25 -9.39 15.66
CA PHE A 110 -15.36 -8.50 14.91
C PHE A 110 -15.95 -7.10 14.74
N VAL A 111 -17.25 -7.00 14.39
CA VAL A 111 -17.95 -5.72 14.28
C VAL A 111 -17.94 -4.95 15.61
N GLU A 112 -18.24 -5.62 16.73
CA GLU A 112 -18.21 -5.01 18.06
C GLU A 112 -16.79 -4.55 18.43
N THR A 113 -15.79 -5.39 18.13
CA THR A 113 -14.37 -5.08 18.32
C THR A 113 -13.95 -3.80 17.62
N PHE A 114 -14.27 -3.67 16.33
CA PHE A 114 -13.87 -2.53 15.53
C PHE A 114 -14.57 -1.24 15.96
N LYS A 115 -15.81 -1.34 16.45
CA LYS A 115 -16.51 -0.18 17.04
C LYS A 115 -15.84 0.29 18.33
N ILE A 116 -15.51 -0.63 19.24
CA ILE A 116 -14.77 -0.30 20.46
C ILE A 116 -13.39 0.28 20.12
N LEU A 117 -12.71 -0.26 19.11
CA LEU A 117 -11.42 0.24 18.66
C LEU A 117 -11.53 1.67 18.09
N GLY A 118 -12.56 1.94 17.27
CA GLY A 118 -12.84 3.29 16.77
C GLY A 118 -13.08 4.29 17.91
N GLU A 119 -13.94 3.93 18.87
CA GLU A 119 -14.18 4.76 20.06
C GLU A 119 -12.91 5.02 20.88
N ALA A 120 -12.05 4.01 21.02
CA ALA A 120 -10.76 4.15 21.69
C ALA A 120 -9.83 5.12 20.95
N PHE A 121 -9.80 5.05 19.61
CA PHE A 121 -8.99 5.95 18.77
C PHE A 121 -9.50 7.38 18.80
N GLU A 122 -10.82 7.60 18.83
CA GLU A 122 -11.44 8.91 19.04
C GLU A 122 -10.99 9.54 20.37
N LYS A 123 -10.99 8.76 21.46
CA LYS A 123 -10.61 9.24 22.80
C LYS A 123 -9.17 9.74 22.86
N ILE A 124 -8.25 9.03 22.21
CA ILE A 124 -6.82 9.41 22.15
C ILE A 124 -6.50 10.35 20.99
N LYS A 125 -7.49 10.69 20.15
CA LYS A 125 -7.34 11.54 18.96
C LYS A 125 -6.23 11.04 18.03
N ALA A 126 -6.23 9.74 17.76
CA ALA A 126 -5.21 9.13 16.91
C ALA A 126 -5.28 9.67 15.48
N ASP A 127 -4.13 9.98 14.88
CA ASP A 127 -4.02 10.46 13.49
C ASP A 127 -3.78 9.29 12.52
N SER A 128 -4.61 8.27 12.62
CA SER A 128 -4.49 7.04 11.84
C SER A 128 -5.87 6.58 11.37
N PRO A 129 -6.46 7.26 10.37
CA PRO A 129 -7.76 6.89 9.84
C PRO A 129 -7.69 5.53 9.14
N TRP A 130 -8.82 4.81 9.13
CA TRP A 130 -8.96 3.57 8.35
C TRP A 130 -10.34 3.42 7.74
N VAL A 131 -10.38 2.63 6.68
CA VAL A 131 -11.61 2.15 6.06
C VAL A 131 -11.62 0.63 6.05
N VAL A 132 -12.79 0.04 6.27
CA VAL A 132 -13.00 -1.41 6.30
C VAL A 132 -13.86 -1.83 5.13
N TYR A 133 -13.48 -2.92 4.47
CA TYR A 133 -14.27 -3.59 3.44
C TYR A 133 -14.55 -5.02 3.89
N GLN A 134 -15.79 -5.47 3.72
CA GLN A 134 -16.17 -6.85 3.92
C GLN A 134 -16.11 -7.60 2.59
N VAL A 135 -15.46 -8.75 2.59
CA VAL A 135 -15.28 -9.58 1.40
C VAL A 135 -16.59 -10.29 1.07
N ASN A 136 -16.98 -10.20 -0.20
CA ASN A 136 -18.16 -10.90 -0.71
C ASN A 136 -17.75 -12.05 -1.66
N LEU A 137 -16.74 -11.84 -2.53
CA LEU A 137 -16.32 -12.81 -3.55
C LEU A 137 -14.79 -12.86 -3.68
N GLY A 138 -14.25 -13.99 -4.13
CA GLY A 138 -12.82 -14.12 -4.47
C GLY A 138 -11.86 -14.42 -3.29
N MET A 139 -12.39 -14.45 -2.07
CA MET A 139 -11.67 -14.84 -0.86
C MET A 139 -12.56 -15.68 0.07
N GLN A 140 -11.93 -16.51 0.92
CA GLN A 140 -12.62 -17.21 2.00
C GLN A 140 -13.41 -16.22 2.85
N SER A 141 -14.69 -16.53 3.07
CA SER A 141 -15.63 -15.76 3.87
C SER A 141 -15.92 -16.51 5.18
N PRO A 142 -16.14 -15.81 6.31
CA PRO A 142 -16.09 -14.35 6.48
C PRO A 142 -14.68 -13.75 6.47
N GLY A 143 -14.50 -12.65 5.71
CA GLY A 143 -13.23 -11.96 5.60
C GLY A 143 -13.40 -10.44 5.51
N PHE A 144 -12.43 -9.71 6.03
CA PHE A 144 -12.39 -8.24 5.99
C PHE A 144 -11.03 -7.75 5.49
N LEU A 145 -11.04 -6.63 4.78
CA LEU A 145 -9.86 -5.90 4.37
C LEU A 145 -9.89 -4.54 5.07
N ILE A 146 -8.81 -4.18 5.75
CA ILE A 146 -8.68 -2.89 6.42
C ILE A 146 -7.56 -2.12 5.72
N PHE A 147 -7.89 -0.90 5.28
CA PHE A 147 -6.96 -0.01 4.62
C PHE A 147 -6.65 1.18 5.53
N MET A 148 -5.38 1.36 5.82
CA MET A 148 -4.83 2.47 6.60
C MET A 148 -3.90 3.29 5.69
N PRO A 149 -4.43 4.33 5.02
CA PRO A 149 -3.65 5.19 4.15
C PRO A 149 -2.74 6.12 4.96
N MET A 150 -1.56 6.39 4.42
CA MET A 150 -0.55 7.26 5.03
C MET A 150 0.09 8.15 3.97
N TYR A 151 0.22 9.44 4.25
CA TYR A 151 1.02 10.36 3.45
C TYR A 151 2.52 10.19 3.74
N ALA A 152 2.87 9.73 4.95
CA ALA A 152 4.25 9.42 5.34
C ALA A 152 4.32 8.25 6.33
N LEU A 153 5.39 7.44 6.24
CA LEU A 153 5.59 6.29 7.13
C LEU A 153 5.65 6.63 8.62
N LYS A 154 5.95 7.89 8.97
CA LYS A 154 5.94 8.34 10.36
C LYS A 154 4.58 8.13 11.04
N GLN A 155 3.47 8.19 10.31
CA GLN A 155 2.14 7.93 10.87
C GLN A 155 2.00 6.50 11.42
N ASN A 156 2.84 5.56 10.98
CA ASN A 156 2.88 4.21 11.54
C ASN A 156 3.53 4.16 12.95
N ASP A 157 4.27 5.21 13.37
CA ASP A 157 4.76 5.34 14.76
C ASP A 157 3.57 5.47 15.73
N ASP A 158 2.51 6.17 15.33
CA ASP A 158 1.31 6.35 16.16
C ASP A 158 0.62 5.00 16.41
N LEU A 159 0.63 4.10 15.42
CA LEU A 159 0.17 2.71 15.56
C LEU A 159 1.08 1.83 16.44
N LEU A 160 2.28 2.27 16.81
CA LEU A 160 3.09 1.57 17.80
C LEU A 160 2.74 2.04 19.22
N SER A 161 2.39 3.33 19.37
CA SER A 161 2.13 3.97 20.67
C SER A 161 0.67 3.91 21.13
N TRP A 162 -0.30 3.61 20.24
CA TRP A 162 -1.73 3.74 20.57
C TRP A 162 -2.19 2.94 21.80
N LYS A 163 -1.59 1.77 22.07
CA LYS A 163 -1.92 0.96 23.26
C LYS A 163 -1.50 1.65 24.54
N GLU A 164 -0.31 2.25 24.55
CA GLU A 164 0.23 3.02 25.68
C GLU A 164 -0.64 4.26 25.91
N ASN A 165 -0.93 5.02 24.84
CA ASN A 165 -1.79 6.20 24.89
C ASN A 165 -3.20 5.86 25.42
N LEU A 166 -3.77 4.73 25.00
CA LEU A 166 -5.08 4.29 25.47
C LEU A 166 -5.03 3.87 26.94
N GLN A 167 -3.98 3.14 27.36
CA GLN A 167 -3.80 2.75 28.75
C GLN A 167 -3.64 3.98 29.66
N GLU A 168 -2.91 5.01 29.22
CA GLU A 168 -2.80 6.29 29.93
C GLU A 168 -4.14 7.02 30.03
N ALA A 169 -4.98 6.95 29.00
CA ALA A 169 -6.28 7.62 28.96
C ALA A 169 -7.38 6.91 29.78
N GLU A 170 -7.42 5.57 29.77
CA GLU A 170 -8.57 4.79 30.25
C GLU A 170 -8.23 3.78 31.37
N GLY A 171 -6.95 3.59 31.68
CA GLY A 171 -6.50 2.64 32.69
C GLY A 171 -6.48 1.18 32.22
N GLU A 172 -6.08 0.29 33.13
CA GLU A 172 -5.70 -1.09 32.82
C GLU A 172 -6.88 -1.99 32.44
N GLU A 173 -8.08 -1.76 33.00
CA GLU A 173 -9.27 -2.58 32.76
C GLU A 173 -9.78 -2.47 31.31
N ALA A 174 -9.82 -1.24 30.78
CA ALA A 174 -10.16 -0.99 29.38
C ALA A 174 -9.16 -1.69 28.43
N MET A 175 -7.87 -1.66 28.79
CA MET A 175 -6.83 -2.31 28.00
C MET A 175 -6.94 -3.85 28.07
N GLN A 176 -7.24 -4.43 29.22
CA GLN A 176 -7.43 -5.89 29.34
C GLN A 176 -8.59 -6.38 28.49
N ARG A 177 -9.72 -5.65 28.48
CA ARG A 177 -10.88 -5.97 27.64
C ARG A 177 -10.52 -5.93 26.15
N LEU A 178 -9.82 -4.88 25.72
CA LEU A 178 -9.40 -4.76 24.32
C LEU A 178 -8.35 -5.82 23.92
N GLN A 179 -7.43 -6.18 24.80
CA GLN A 179 -6.46 -7.25 24.55
C GLN A 179 -7.10 -8.64 24.42
N GLN A 180 -8.14 -8.92 25.21
CA GLN A 180 -8.88 -10.18 25.09
C GLN A 180 -9.53 -10.28 23.71
N ILE A 181 -10.22 -9.21 23.31
CA ILE A 181 -10.87 -9.08 22.02
C ILE A 181 -9.88 -9.22 20.86
N LEU A 182 -8.76 -8.48 20.90
CA LEU A 182 -7.73 -8.54 19.86
C LEU A 182 -7.09 -9.94 19.76
N ARG A 183 -6.81 -10.61 20.89
CA ARG A 183 -6.22 -11.96 20.88
C ARG A 183 -7.09 -12.96 20.14
N GLU A 184 -8.39 -12.86 20.29
CA GLU A 184 -9.33 -13.75 19.63
C GLU A 184 -9.46 -13.47 18.13
N SER A 185 -9.16 -12.25 17.66
CA SER A 185 -9.14 -11.88 16.24
C SER A 185 -7.78 -12.13 15.54
N SER A 186 -6.69 -12.28 16.32
CA SER A 186 -5.32 -12.19 15.81
C SER A 186 -4.83 -13.43 15.04
N ALA A 187 -5.42 -14.61 15.24
CA ALA A 187 -4.87 -15.86 14.69
C ALA A 187 -4.85 -15.92 13.15
N ASN A 188 -5.62 -15.07 12.49
CA ASN A 188 -5.81 -15.07 11.03
C ASN A 188 -5.73 -13.66 10.43
N THR A 189 -4.94 -12.76 11.02
CA THR A 189 -4.69 -11.43 10.47
C THR A 189 -3.31 -11.37 9.85
N GLU A 190 -3.23 -11.09 8.55
CA GLU A 190 -1.99 -10.71 7.89
C GLU A 190 -2.01 -9.20 7.64
N SER A 191 -0.92 -8.50 7.96
CA SER A 191 -0.82 -7.06 7.75
C SER A 191 0.48 -6.70 7.09
N ASN A 192 0.39 -6.13 5.90
CA ASN A 192 1.53 -5.76 5.07
C ASN A 192 1.47 -4.29 4.70
N LEU A 193 2.66 -3.73 4.46
CA LEU A 193 2.86 -2.36 4.05
C LEU A 193 3.14 -2.33 2.55
N TYR A 194 2.52 -1.37 1.88
CA TYR A 194 2.66 -1.15 0.46
C TYR A 194 2.95 0.32 0.17
N ALA A 195 3.66 0.60 -0.92
CA ALA A 195 3.84 1.94 -1.47
C ALA A 195 2.84 2.16 -2.62
N VAL A 196 2.28 3.35 -2.72
CA VAL A 196 1.50 3.75 -3.89
C VAL A 196 2.46 3.94 -5.07
N ASP A 197 2.20 3.25 -6.18
CA ASP A 197 3.02 3.34 -7.39
C ASP A 197 2.23 3.97 -8.54
N ARG A 198 2.60 5.21 -8.86
CA ARG A 198 2.00 5.98 -9.96
C ARG A 198 2.22 5.35 -11.34
N GLU A 199 3.27 4.55 -11.53
CA GLU A 199 3.62 4.02 -12.86
C GLU A 199 2.67 2.90 -13.29
N ILE A 200 2.09 2.21 -12.31
CA ILE A 200 1.09 1.15 -12.49
C ILE A 200 -0.34 1.61 -12.16
N SER A 201 -0.53 2.85 -11.72
CA SER A 201 -1.84 3.46 -11.43
C SER A 201 -2.41 4.24 -12.61
N HIS A 202 -3.74 4.26 -12.74
CA HIS A 202 -4.47 5.12 -13.68
C HIS A 202 -5.59 5.84 -12.92
N VAL A 203 -5.42 7.13 -12.65
CA VAL A 203 -6.34 7.92 -11.82
C VAL A 203 -7.00 9.02 -12.64
N SER A 204 -8.18 9.50 -12.19
CA SER A 204 -8.87 10.62 -12.82
C SER A 204 -8.07 11.93 -12.70
N LYS A 205 -8.42 12.93 -13.50
CA LYS A 205 -7.77 14.25 -13.45
C LYS A 205 -8.04 14.96 -12.12
N GLU A 206 -9.26 14.80 -11.60
CA GLU A 206 -9.70 15.34 -10.32
C GLU A 206 -8.89 14.72 -9.17
N PHE A 207 -8.66 13.41 -9.21
CA PHE A 207 -7.82 12.71 -8.24
C PHE A 207 -6.36 13.15 -8.34
N ALA A 208 -5.81 13.22 -9.55
CA ALA A 208 -4.43 13.65 -9.76
C ALA A 208 -4.18 15.11 -9.31
N ALA A 209 -5.22 15.95 -9.27
CA ALA A 209 -5.14 17.34 -8.85
C ALA A 209 -4.85 17.52 -7.35
N GLY A 210 -5.07 16.50 -6.51
CA GLY A 210 -4.76 16.56 -5.08
C GLY A 210 -3.26 16.54 -4.77
N ASP A 211 -2.45 15.78 -5.53
CA ASP A 211 -0.99 15.98 -5.58
C ASP A 211 -0.43 15.87 -7.01
N PRO A 212 -0.41 16.98 -7.75
CA PRO A 212 0.08 17.01 -9.12
C PRO A 212 1.56 16.66 -9.24
N ASN A 213 2.38 16.92 -8.21
CA ASN A 213 3.82 16.64 -8.26
C ASN A 213 4.09 15.14 -8.26
N PHE A 214 3.26 14.38 -7.53
CA PHE A 214 3.34 12.94 -7.50
C PHE A 214 2.70 12.30 -8.74
N TRP A 215 1.44 12.63 -9.04
CA TRP A 215 0.65 11.97 -10.09
C TRP A 215 1.03 12.40 -11.51
N THR A 216 1.37 13.68 -11.69
CA THR A 216 1.70 14.28 -12.99
C THR A 216 3.02 15.03 -12.91
N PRO A 217 4.14 14.34 -12.57
CA PRO A 217 5.43 14.98 -12.47
C PRO A 217 5.77 15.66 -13.79
N THR A 218 6.06 16.95 -13.76
CA THR A 218 6.64 17.60 -14.94
C THR A 218 8.01 16.97 -15.17
N PRO A 219 8.33 16.47 -16.37
CA PRO A 219 9.66 15.97 -16.66
C PRO A 219 10.67 17.09 -16.43
N VAL A 220 11.48 17.00 -15.38
CA VAL A 220 12.63 17.89 -15.25
C VAL A 220 13.59 17.49 -16.37
N PRO A 221 13.98 18.41 -17.28
CA PRO A 221 14.95 18.09 -18.31
C PRO A 221 16.20 17.53 -17.61
N SER A 222 16.56 16.29 -17.94
CA SER A 222 17.81 15.71 -17.47
C SER A 222 18.93 16.66 -17.87
N ALA A 223 19.63 17.20 -16.87
CA ALA A 223 20.78 18.05 -17.13
C ALA A 223 21.74 17.26 -18.03
N LYS A 224 22.03 17.80 -19.22
CA LYS A 224 23.03 17.26 -20.14
C LYS A 224 24.29 16.93 -19.32
N PRO A 225 24.90 15.75 -19.48
CA PRO A 225 26.20 15.49 -18.86
C PRO A 225 27.14 16.62 -19.29
N ALA A 226 27.64 17.38 -18.33
CA ALA A 226 28.69 18.34 -18.60
C ALA A 226 29.87 17.55 -19.18
N ALA A 227 30.26 17.87 -20.41
CA ALA A 227 31.42 17.27 -21.03
C ALA A 227 32.65 17.63 -20.17
N THR A 228 33.10 16.68 -19.34
CA THR A 228 34.35 16.79 -18.62
C THR A 228 35.47 16.71 -19.65
N LYS A 229 36.00 17.87 -20.06
CA LYS A 229 37.31 17.95 -20.73
C LYS A 229 38.33 17.29 -19.81
N GLY A 230 39.07 16.34 -20.37
CA GLY A 230 40.04 15.54 -19.64
C GLY A 230 41.06 16.38 -18.90
N SER A 231 41.29 16.04 -17.64
CA SER A 231 42.54 16.29 -16.96
C SER A 231 43.15 14.92 -16.66
N ALA A 232 44.35 14.70 -17.19
CA ALA A 232 45.14 13.50 -16.97
C ALA A 232 45.39 13.29 -15.48
N ILE A 233 45.25 12.04 -15.02
CA ILE A 233 45.74 11.58 -13.74
C ILE A 233 47.24 11.24 -13.93
N PRO A 234 48.19 11.83 -13.20
CA PRO A 234 49.56 11.34 -13.20
C PRO A 234 49.61 9.99 -12.48
N ALA A 235 50.33 9.04 -13.05
CA ALA A 235 50.49 7.68 -12.55
C ALA A 235 50.94 7.68 -11.08
N ALA A 236 50.20 6.96 -10.22
CA ALA A 236 50.56 6.73 -8.83
C ALA A 236 51.57 5.59 -8.72
N ASP A 237 52.65 5.90 -8.01
CA ASP A 237 53.81 5.06 -7.73
C ASP A 237 53.43 3.81 -6.91
N GLN A 238 53.98 2.66 -7.30
CA GLN A 238 53.75 1.37 -6.63
C GLN A 238 54.60 1.28 -5.35
N ASP A 239 54.22 1.96 -4.28
CA ASP A 239 54.89 1.73 -2.98
C ASP A 239 54.00 1.83 -1.73
N THR A 240 52.69 2.01 -1.88
CA THR A 240 51.77 2.12 -0.71
C THR A 240 51.07 0.80 -0.33
N THR A 241 51.21 -0.26 -1.14
CA THR A 241 50.51 -1.53 -0.90
C THR A 241 51.12 -2.36 0.25
N HIS A 242 52.36 -2.08 0.67
CA HIS A 242 53.02 -2.84 1.74
C HIS A 242 52.79 -2.30 3.16
N ALA A 243 52.22 -1.09 3.33
CA ALA A 243 52.04 -0.49 4.65
C ALA A 243 50.72 -0.90 5.35
N ILE A 244 49.67 -1.26 4.60
CA ILE A 244 48.35 -1.57 5.18
C ILE A 244 48.24 -3.05 5.56
N ALA A 245 48.98 -3.95 4.89
CA ALA A 245 48.97 -5.39 5.18
C ALA A 245 49.68 -5.77 6.49
N ARG A 246 50.52 -4.89 7.05
CA ARG A 246 51.28 -5.18 8.29
C ARG A 246 50.47 -4.86 9.57
N LYS A 247 49.50 -3.94 9.51
CA LYS A 247 48.70 -3.52 10.69
C LYS A 247 47.57 -4.49 11.07
N THR A 248 47.16 -5.38 10.16
CA THR A 248 46.06 -6.33 10.41
C THR A 248 46.55 -7.67 11.00
N ARG A 249 47.85 -7.98 10.95
CA ARG A 249 48.41 -9.24 11.49
C ARG A 249 48.85 -9.18 12.96
N GLU A 250 49.01 -8.00 13.55
CA GLU A 250 49.40 -7.87 14.98
C GLU A 250 48.21 -7.79 15.94
N ARG A 251 47.00 -7.42 15.49
CA ARG A 251 45.81 -7.37 16.36
C ARG A 251 45.15 -8.72 16.63
N THR A 252 45.46 -9.75 15.85
CA THR A 252 44.86 -11.10 16.00
C THR A 252 45.73 -12.07 16.79
N ARG A 253 46.88 -11.63 17.33
CA ARG A 253 47.82 -12.50 18.08
C ARG A 253 47.90 -12.23 19.59
N ASN A 254 47.18 -11.22 20.11
CA ASN A 254 47.09 -10.91 21.55
C ASN A 254 45.64 -10.97 22.06
N ARG A 255 44.98 -12.12 21.88
CA ARG A 255 43.82 -12.53 22.67
C ARG A 255 43.96 -14.00 23.03
#